data_AF-A0A7C1FK36-F1
#
_entry.id   AF-A0A7C1FK36-F1
#
_cell.length_a   1.000
_cell.length_b   1.000
_cell.length_c   1.000
_cell.angle_alpha   90.00
_cell.angle_beta   90.00
_cell.angle_gamma   90.00
#
_symmetry.space_group_name_H-M   'P 1'
#
loop_
_entity.id
_entity.type
_entity.pdbx_description
1 polymer ?
#
loop_
_entity_poly.entity_id
_entity_poly.type
_entity_poly.pdbx_seq_one_letter_code
_entity_poly.pdbx_strand_id
1 'polypeptide(L)'
;MAGRLLILTFVFIVILSGVRSHAQEAVESRQFLRVTENNTFIELDGVPQYKLGIGDILEIDLLVGITREKFTPEVRTNGFITLPFLDVRVAGLTVTQAEERVKEELGRYVKVPRVEVRVKEYRSKKVVVLGTVKPGLYYLKGKTTLLELITELSGVPPNAAMDRIQLRRADGSTIHINLLKIIGGAITENIILDAGDEIYIPAVDVAENKILIFGEVKKPGLYPRRHGLTLLDAIGMADGYTIYAVLSNTAVIRTVNPQTEVIVANLKRLIKKGDISQNILLANNDIIYVPRSKIGDWNIFIQKIKPTFELLALPLSTVITIRALED
;
A
#
# COMPACT_ATOMS: atom_id res chain seq x y z
N MET A 1 -30.91 43.85 -20.27
CA MET A 1 -30.94 42.37 -20.18
C MET A 1 -29.59 41.78 -20.59
N ALA A 2 -28.51 42.01 -19.84
CA ALA A 2 -27.17 41.51 -20.20
C ALA A 2 -26.44 40.76 -19.06
N GLY A 3 -26.93 40.85 -17.81
CA GLY A 3 -26.27 40.22 -16.65
C GLY A 3 -26.68 38.78 -16.33
N ARG A 4 -27.71 38.22 -16.99
CA ARG A 4 -28.22 36.87 -16.68
C ARG A 4 -27.65 35.76 -17.57
N LEU A 5 -27.02 36.10 -18.69
CA LEU A 5 -26.49 35.11 -19.64
C LEU A 5 -25.08 34.62 -19.26
N LEU A 6 -24.28 35.46 -18.59
CA LEU A 6 -22.88 35.17 -18.23
C LEU A 6 -22.72 34.16 -17.08
N ILE A 7 -23.69 34.09 -16.17
CA ILE A 7 -23.65 33.17 -15.02
C ILE A 7 -23.93 31.72 -15.46
N LEU A 8 -24.83 31.51 -16.43
CA LEU A 8 -25.11 30.16 -16.95
C LEU A 8 -23.95 29.58 -17.75
N THR A 9 -23.20 30.39 -18.52
CA THR A 9 -22.04 29.91 -19.28
C THR A 9 -20.89 29.53 -18.36
N PHE A 10 -20.67 30.28 -17.27
CA PHE A 10 -19.61 29.99 -16.31
C PHE A 10 -19.88 28.73 -15.48
N VAL A 11 -21.13 28.52 -15.05
CA VAL A 11 -21.54 27.29 -14.35
C VAL A 11 -21.43 26.07 -15.26
N PHE A 12 -21.74 26.19 -16.56
CA PHE A 12 -21.60 25.10 -17.52
C PHE A 12 -20.13 24.75 -17.81
N ILE A 13 -19.24 25.74 -17.87
CA ILE A 13 -17.79 25.54 -18.04
C ILE A 13 -17.17 24.87 -16.79
N VAL A 14 -17.61 25.22 -15.58
CA VAL A 14 -17.13 24.59 -14.33
C VAL A 14 -17.63 23.15 -14.19
N ILE A 15 -18.86 22.85 -14.63
CA ILE A 15 -19.38 21.48 -14.66
C ILE A 15 -18.65 20.64 -15.71
N LEU A 16 -18.33 21.20 -16.89
CA LEU A 16 -17.53 20.52 -17.92
C LEU A 16 -16.06 20.33 -17.50
N SER A 17 -15.47 21.24 -16.71
CA SER A 17 -14.11 21.04 -16.18
C SER A 17 -14.05 20.02 -15.04
N GLY A 18 -15.11 19.94 -14.21
CA GLY A 18 -15.20 18.95 -13.12
C GLY A 18 -15.44 17.52 -13.61
N VAL A 19 -16.23 17.35 -14.68
CA VAL A 19 -16.44 16.03 -15.32
C VAL A 19 -15.19 15.56 -16.06
N ARG A 20 -14.39 16.49 -16.61
CA ARG A 20 -13.11 16.15 -17.27
C ARG A 20 -12.06 15.59 -16.30
N SER A 21 -12.02 16.02 -15.04
CA SER A 21 -11.00 15.54 -14.09
C SER A 21 -11.24 14.09 -13.66
N HIS A 22 -12.49 13.72 -13.37
CA HIS A 22 -12.84 12.37 -12.91
C HIS A 22 -12.76 11.34 -14.03
N ALA A 23 -13.10 11.73 -15.26
CA ALA A 23 -12.97 10.86 -16.42
C ALA A 23 -11.50 10.55 -16.77
N GLN A 24 -10.59 11.50 -16.50
CA GLN A 24 -9.17 11.33 -16.80
C GLN A 24 -8.47 10.45 -15.76
N GLU A 25 -8.77 10.63 -14.46
CA GLU A 25 -8.34 9.70 -13.39
C GLU A 25 -8.89 8.27 -13.61
N ALA A 26 -10.14 8.12 -14.06
CA ALA A 26 -10.76 6.83 -14.37
C ALA A 26 -10.18 6.14 -15.62
N VAL A 27 -9.60 6.90 -16.55
CA VAL A 27 -8.94 6.38 -17.76
C VAL A 27 -7.49 5.98 -17.46
N GLU A 28 -6.76 6.76 -16.66
CA GLU A 28 -5.40 6.42 -16.21
C GLU A 28 -5.41 5.17 -15.30
N SER A 29 -6.36 5.09 -14.35
CA SER A 29 -6.54 3.90 -13.50
C SER A 29 -6.90 2.63 -14.28
N ARG A 30 -7.51 2.73 -15.47
CA ARG A 30 -7.77 1.58 -16.36
C ARG A 30 -6.54 1.09 -17.12
N GLN A 31 -5.52 1.92 -17.34
CA GLN A 31 -4.31 1.52 -18.07
C GLN A 31 -3.46 0.53 -17.27
N PHE A 32 -3.47 0.61 -15.93
CA PHE A 32 -2.65 -0.27 -15.07
C PHE A 32 -3.14 -1.72 -14.98
N LEU A 33 -4.36 -2.01 -15.46
CA LEU A 33 -4.98 -3.35 -15.39
C LEU A 33 -4.74 -4.23 -16.62
N ARG A 34 -4.36 -3.61 -17.73
CA ARG A 34 -4.17 -4.29 -19.02
C ARG A 34 -2.73 -4.14 -19.50
N VAL A 35 -1.78 -4.25 -18.58
CA VAL A 35 -0.38 -4.44 -18.95
C VAL A 35 -0.27 -5.86 -19.51
N THR A 36 -0.24 -5.95 -20.83
CA THR A 36 0.01 -7.19 -21.57
C THR A 36 1.51 -7.38 -21.81
N GLU A 37 2.32 -6.35 -21.61
CA GLU A 37 3.76 -6.40 -21.79
C GLU A 37 4.45 -5.31 -20.96
N ASN A 38 5.58 -5.65 -20.35
CA ASN A 38 6.50 -4.70 -19.73
C ASN A 38 7.95 -5.23 -19.80
N ASN A 39 8.88 -4.68 -19.02
CA ASN A 39 10.27 -5.16 -19.02
C ASN A 39 10.44 -6.56 -18.42
N THR A 40 9.45 -7.05 -17.68
CA THR A 40 9.48 -8.32 -16.94
C THR A 40 8.80 -9.46 -17.71
N PHE A 41 7.69 -9.20 -18.39
CA PHE A 41 6.91 -10.24 -19.08
C PHE A 41 6.27 -9.74 -20.37
N ILE A 42 5.77 -10.67 -21.17
CA ILE A 42 4.87 -10.45 -22.30
C ILE A 42 3.75 -11.50 -22.25
N GLU A 43 2.53 -11.12 -22.54
CA GLU A 43 1.36 -11.99 -22.59
C GLU A 43 1.20 -12.52 -24.02
N LEU A 44 1.35 -13.83 -24.19
CA LEU A 44 1.20 -14.53 -25.47
C LEU A 44 0.00 -15.48 -25.33
N ASP A 45 -0.99 -15.33 -26.22
CA ASP A 45 -2.25 -16.11 -26.20
C ASP A 45 -2.97 -16.11 -24.83
N GLY A 46 -2.90 -14.98 -24.11
CA GLY A 46 -3.50 -14.83 -22.78
C GLY A 46 -2.68 -15.44 -21.64
N VAL A 47 -1.48 -15.94 -21.92
CA VAL A 47 -0.57 -16.52 -20.92
C VAL A 47 0.64 -15.59 -20.73
N PRO A 48 0.87 -15.06 -19.51
CA PRO A 48 2.04 -14.23 -19.24
C PRO A 48 3.32 -15.08 -19.24
N GLN A 49 4.29 -14.67 -20.07
CA GLN A 49 5.60 -15.30 -20.17
C GLN A 49 6.70 -14.35 -19.70
N TYR A 50 7.55 -14.84 -18.80
CA TYR A 50 8.71 -14.11 -18.32
C TYR A 50 9.72 -13.83 -19.44
N LYS A 51 10.24 -12.60 -19.47
CA LYS A 51 11.33 -12.19 -20.37
C LYS A 51 12.68 -12.38 -19.67
N LEU A 52 13.53 -13.21 -20.25
CA LEU A 52 14.88 -13.46 -19.77
C LEU A 52 15.69 -12.15 -19.74
N GLY A 53 16.46 -11.95 -18.68
CA GLY A 53 17.35 -10.81 -18.53
C GLY A 53 18.74 -11.21 -18.07
N ILE A 54 19.63 -10.22 -18.10
CA ILE A 54 21.03 -10.37 -17.69
C ILE A 54 21.11 -10.80 -16.22
N GLY A 55 21.91 -11.81 -15.94
CA GLY A 55 22.13 -12.40 -14.62
C GLY A 55 21.21 -13.57 -14.27
N ASP A 56 20.14 -13.82 -15.04
CA ASP A 56 19.29 -14.99 -14.81
C ASP A 56 20.08 -16.29 -15.01
N ILE A 57 19.81 -17.29 -14.19
CA ILE A 57 20.40 -18.62 -14.34
C ILE A 57 19.35 -19.53 -14.93
N LEU A 58 19.67 -20.15 -16.06
CA LEU A 58 18.78 -21.09 -16.74
C LEU A 58 19.13 -22.53 -16.34
N GLU A 59 18.17 -23.42 -16.44
CA GLU A 59 18.40 -24.86 -16.57
C GLU A 59 18.00 -25.27 -17.98
N ILE A 60 18.95 -25.83 -18.72
CA ILE A 60 18.75 -26.31 -20.08
C ILE A 60 18.93 -27.82 -20.08
N ASP A 61 17.86 -28.54 -20.39
CA ASP A 61 17.85 -29.98 -20.52
C ASP A 61 17.93 -30.37 -21.99
N LEU A 62 19.05 -30.97 -22.38
CA LEU A 62 19.34 -31.37 -23.75
C LEU A 62 19.25 -32.89 -23.86
N LEU A 63 18.33 -33.37 -24.69
CA LEU A 63 18.20 -34.78 -25.03
C LEU A 63 18.60 -35.01 -26.49
N VAL A 64 19.64 -35.84 -26.67
CA VAL A 64 20.17 -36.25 -27.97
C VAL A 64 20.16 -37.78 -28.07
N GLY A 65 19.25 -38.33 -28.87
CA GLY A 65 19.01 -39.77 -28.88
C GLY A 65 18.51 -40.25 -27.52
N ILE A 66 19.37 -40.95 -26.77
CA ILE A 66 19.09 -41.43 -25.40
C ILE A 66 19.89 -40.69 -24.32
N THR A 67 20.84 -39.85 -24.73
CA THR A 67 21.73 -39.12 -23.81
C THR A 67 21.05 -37.83 -23.37
N ARG A 68 20.94 -37.65 -22.05
CA ARG A 68 20.35 -36.46 -21.42
C ARG A 68 21.43 -35.71 -20.67
N GLU A 69 21.63 -34.45 -21.04
CA GLU A 69 22.62 -33.56 -20.41
C GLU A 69 21.91 -32.32 -19.88
N LYS A 70 22.35 -31.86 -18.70
CA LYS A 70 21.81 -30.67 -18.05
C LYS A 70 22.87 -29.60 -17.95
N PHE A 71 22.53 -28.40 -18.41
CA PHE A 71 23.38 -27.22 -18.32
C PHE A 71 22.73 -26.17 -17.44
N THR A 72 23.55 -25.40 -16.73
CA THR A 72 23.07 -24.30 -15.89
C THR A 72 23.75 -22.97 -16.21
N PRO A 73 23.60 -22.46 -17.45
CA PRO A 73 24.29 -21.24 -17.84
C PRO A 73 23.65 -20.00 -17.22
N GLU A 74 24.49 -19.01 -16.91
CA GLU A 74 24.06 -17.66 -16.58
C GLU A 74 23.93 -16.81 -17.86
N VAL A 75 22.89 -15.98 -17.94
CA VAL A 75 22.75 -14.97 -18.98
C VAL A 75 23.77 -13.87 -18.72
N ARG A 76 24.86 -13.86 -19.48
CA ARG A 76 25.97 -12.92 -19.32
C ARG A 76 25.55 -11.48 -19.63
N THR A 77 26.43 -10.52 -19.31
CA THR A 77 26.22 -9.08 -19.55
C THR A 77 25.98 -8.69 -21.01
N ASN A 78 26.49 -9.46 -21.96
CA ASN A 78 26.22 -9.28 -23.40
C ASN A 78 24.89 -9.90 -23.86
N GLY A 79 24.14 -10.52 -22.95
CA GLY A 79 22.83 -11.15 -23.21
C GLY A 79 22.90 -12.56 -23.79
N PHE A 80 24.08 -13.19 -23.77
CA PHE A 80 24.28 -14.56 -24.24
C PHE A 80 24.38 -15.55 -23.08
N ILE A 81 24.02 -16.80 -23.36
CA ILE A 81 24.38 -17.97 -22.56
C ILE A 81 25.42 -18.77 -23.31
N THR A 82 26.28 -19.48 -22.57
CA THR A 82 27.28 -20.38 -23.14
C THR A 82 26.85 -21.82 -22.92
N LEU A 83 26.73 -22.57 -24.01
CA LEU A 83 26.54 -24.01 -24.03
C LEU A 83 27.80 -24.67 -24.62
N PRO A 84 27.99 -26.00 -24.46
CA PRO A 84 29.00 -26.68 -25.24
C PRO A 84 28.80 -26.37 -26.73
N PHE A 85 29.89 -26.00 -27.39
CA PHE A 85 29.97 -25.77 -28.84
C PHE A 85 29.34 -24.46 -29.37
N LEU A 86 28.55 -23.71 -28.59
CA LEU A 86 28.07 -22.39 -29.04
C LEU A 86 27.59 -21.42 -27.94
N ASP A 87 27.61 -20.12 -28.29
CA ASP A 87 26.99 -19.04 -27.51
C ASP A 87 25.63 -18.66 -28.13
N VAL A 88 24.56 -18.60 -27.33
CA VAL A 88 23.19 -18.26 -27.79
C VAL A 88 22.72 -16.96 -27.15
N ARG A 89 22.23 -16.01 -27.96
CA ARG A 89 21.60 -14.78 -27.43
C ARG A 89 20.19 -15.08 -26.93
N VAL A 90 19.95 -14.82 -25.64
CA VAL A 90 18.65 -15.12 -24.99
C VAL A 90 18.05 -13.93 -24.24
N ALA A 91 18.82 -12.89 -23.95
CA ALA A 91 18.29 -11.71 -23.26
C ALA A 91 17.16 -11.03 -24.07
N GLY A 92 16.06 -10.74 -23.39
CA GLY A 92 14.83 -10.17 -23.95
C GLY A 92 13.86 -11.19 -24.52
N LEU A 93 14.28 -12.43 -24.76
CA LEU A 93 13.39 -13.51 -25.20
C LEU A 93 12.54 -14.04 -24.06
N THR A 94 11.36 -14.58 -24.37
CA THR A 94 10.66 -15.44 -23.43
C THR A 94 11.37 -16.80 -23.29
N VAL A 95 11.03 -17.56 -22.25
CA VAL A 95 11.55 -18.92 -22.07
C VAL A 95 11.28 -19.79 -23.31
N THR A 96 10.07 -19.73 -23.86
CA THR A 96 9.68 -20.48 -25.07
C THR A 96 10.46 -20.01 -26.30
N GLN A 97 10.65 -18.70 -26.47
CA GLN A 97 11.46 -18.17 -27.57
C GLN A 97 12.94 -18.55 -27.46
N ALA A 98 13.47 -18.58 -26.24
CA ALA A 98 14.84 -19.01 -25.98
C ALA A 98 15.02 -20.50 -26.26
N GLU A 99 14.04 -21.34 -25.92
CA GLU A 99 14.05 -22.78 -26.24
C GLU A 99 14.13 -23.04 -27.74
N GLU A 100 13.25 -22.41 -28.54
CA GLU A 100 13.28 -22.56 -29.99
C GLU A 100 14.59 -22.00 -30.59
N ARG A 101 15.10 -20.89 -30.06
CA ARG A 101 16.40 -20.33 -30.48
C ARG A 101 17.55 -21.31 -30.21
N VAL A 102 17.63 -21.87 -29.00
CA VAL A 102 18.69 -22.81 -28.62
C VAL A 102 18.62 -24.07 -29.48
N LYS A 103 17.43 -24.59 -29.73
CA LYS A 103 17.17 -25.75 -30.59
C LYS A 103 17.58 -25.50 -32.05
N GLU A 104 17.26 -24.32 -32.61
CA GLU A 104 17.66 -23.93 -33.96
C GLU A 104 19.19 -23.89 -34.11
N GLU A 105 19.87 -23.22 -33.18
CA GLU A 105 21.33 -23.07 -33.25
C GLU A 105 22.07 -24.40 -32.98
N LEU A 106 21.59 -25.24 -32.05
CA LEU A 106 22.13 -26.58 -31.81
C LEU A 106 21.90 -27.53 -32.98
N GLY A 107 20.84 -27.33 -33.77
CA GLY A 107 20.52 -28.14 -34.95
C GLY A 107 21.63 -28.17 -36.01
N ARG A 108 22.57 -27.20 -35.97
CA ARG A 108 23.76 -27.16 -36.83
C ARG A 108 24.85 -28.17 -36.44
N TYR A 109 24.85 -28.60 -35.18
CA TYR A 109 25.87 -29.47 -34.59
C TYR A 109 25.33 -30.84 -34.21
N VAL A 110 24.03 -30.90 -33.86
CA VAL A 110 23.36 -32.10 -33.35
C VAL A 110 22.14 -32.40 -34.21
N LYS A 111 21.98 -33.67 -34.59
CA LYS A 111 20.82 -34.12 -35.37
C LYS A 111 19.61 -34.33 -34.46
N VAL A 112 18.54 -33.58 -34.69
CA VAL A 112 17.25 -33.64 -33.96
C VAL A 112 17.42 -33.48 -32.43
N PRO A 113 17.96 -32.33 -31.96
CA PRO A 113 18.06 -32.06 -30.54
C PRO A 113 16.66 -31.79 -29.95
N ARG A 114 16.38 -32.33 -28.76
CA ARG A 114 15.25 -31.90 -27.94
C ARG A 114 15.79 -31.06 -26.79
N VAL A 115 15.28 -29.84 -26.68
CA VAL A 115 15.73 -28.85 -25.72
C VAL A 115 14.54 -28.47 -24.86
N GLU A 116 14.74 -28.45 -23.55
CA GLU A 116 13.81 -27.83 -22.60
C GLU A 116 14.55 -26.72 -21.85
N VAL A 117 13.99 -25.52 -21.82
CA VAL A 117 14.58 -24.38 -21.10
C VAL A 117 13.68 -23.98 -19.93
N ARG A 118 14.27 -23.77 -18.75
CA ARG A 118 13.59 -23.24 -17.57
C ARG A 118 14.47 -22.20 -16.89
N VAL A 119 13.87 -21.27 -16.15
CA VAL A 119 14.63 -20.38 -15.28
C VAL A 119 14.87 -21.10 -13.95
N LYS A 120 16.14 -21.34 -13.63
CA LYS A 120 16.56 -21.93 -12.36
C LYS A 120 16.61 -20.88 -11.25
N GLU A 121 17.17 -19.71 -11.55
CA GLU A 121 17.19 -18.56 -10.62
C GLU A 121 16.87 -17.26 -11.34
N TYR A 122 15.88 -16.53 -10.81
CA TYR A 122 15.48 -15.21 -11.27
C TYR A 122 16.36 -14.17 -10.58
N ARG A 123 17.18 -13.47 -11.36
CA ARG A 123 18.16 -12.50 -10.84
C ARG A 123 18.15 -11.17 -11.61
N SER A 124 17.46 -11.10 -12.74
CA SER A 124 17.49 -9.93 -13.61
C SER A 124 16.38 -8.91 -13.33
N LYS A 125 15.13 -9.37 -13.19
CA LYS A 125 13.96 -8.51 -12.97
C LYS A 125 13.72 -8.39 -11.48
N LYS A 126 13.85 -7.17 -10.94
CA LYS A 126 13.72 -6.93 -9.51
C LYS A 126 13.03 -5.61 -9.20
N VAL A 127 12.40 -5.57 -8.04
CA VAL A 127 11.83 -4.38 -7.42
C VAL A 127 12.53 -4.12 -6.10
N VAL A 128 12.56 -2.86 -5.69
CA VAL A 128 13.10 -2.43 -4.40
C VAL A 128 11.93 -2.21 -3.46
N VAL A 129 11.96 -2.81 -2.26
CA VAL A 129 10.93 -2.59 -1.23
C VAL A 129 11.58 -1.94 -0.01
N LEU A 130 10.99 -0.84 0.45
CA LEU A 130 11.45 -0.02 1.57
C LEU A 130 10.29 0.29 2.53
N GLY A 131 10.64 0.70 3.75
CA GLY A 131 9.68 1.17 4.76
C GLY A 131 9.28 0.11 5.78
N THR A 132 8.01 0.12 6.18
CA THR A 132 7.43 -0.65 7.31
C THR A 132 7.11 -2.09 6.91
N VAL A 133 8.09 -2.77 6.33
CA VAL A 133 8.09 -4.20 5.97
C VAL A 133 9.54 -4.69 6.02
N LYS A 134 9.83 -5.95 5.67
CA LYS A 134 11.22 -6.39 5.48
C LYS A 134 11.78 -5.68 4.22
N PRO A 135 12.74 -4.75 4.35
CA PRO A 135 13.28 -4.06 3.19
C PRO A 135 14.21 -4.99 2.41
N GLY A 136 14.28 -4.81 1.09
CA GLY A 136 15.16 -5.61 0.25
C GLY A 136 14.85 -5.56 -1.24
N LEU A 137 15.64 -6.33 -1.98
CA LEU A 137 15.43 -6.60 -3.40
C LEU A 137 14.57 -7.85 -3.56
N TYR A 138 13.52 -7.75 -4.38
CA TYR A 138 12.60 -8.85 -4.65
C TYR A 138 12.56 -9.13 -6.14
N TYR A 139 12.78 -10.38 -6.52
CA TYR A 139 12.90 -10.79 -7.92
C TYR A 139 11.55 -11.21 -8.51
N LEU A 140 11.17 -10.57 -9.61
CA LEU A 140 9.93 -10.84 -10.31
C LEU A 140 10.08 -12.10 -11.16
N LYS A 141 9.06 -12.97 -11.14
CA LYS A 141 9.05 -14.25 -11.85
C LYS A 141 8.14 -14.25 -13.10
N GLY A 142 7.54 -13.10 -13.42
CA GLY A 142 6.58 -12.96 -14.51
C GLY A 142 5.65 -11.76 -14.28
N LYS A 143 4.39 -11.91 -14.69
CA LYS A 143 3.33 -10.95 -14.36
C LYS A 143 3.06 -11.02 -12.86
N THR A 144 3.50 -10.00 -12.13
CA THR A 144 3.37 -9.92 -10.67
C THR A 144 2.66 -8.64 -10.28
N THR A 145 1.66 -8.76 -9.41
CA THR A 145 0.94 -7.60 -8.86
C THR A 145 1.51 -7.14 -7.53
N LEU A 146 1.21 -5.90 -7.12
CA LEU A 146 1.61 -5.40 -5.80
C LEU A 146 1.06 -6.29 -4.68
N LEU A 147 -0.19 -6.74 -4.78
CA LEU A 147 -0.79 -7.61 -3.76
C LEU A 147 -0.07 -8.96 -3.65
N GLU A 148 0.32 -9.56 -4.77
CA GLU A 148 1.11 -10.81 -4.78
C GLU A 148 2.47 -10.61 -4.11
N LEU A 149 3.19 -9.52 -4.45
CA LEU A 149 4.46 -9.19 -3.80
C LEU A 149 4.26 -8.99 -2.29
N ILE A 150 3.26 -8.23 -1.87
CA ILE A 150 2.97 -8.01 -0.45
C ILE A 150 2.64 -9.34 0.26
N THR A 151 1.99 -10.27 -0.43
CA THR A 151 1.72 -11.61 0.12
C THR A 151 3.02 -12.40 0.29
N GLU A 152 3.96 -12.30 -0.65
CA GLU A 152 5.32 -12.86 -0.53
C GLU A 152 6.10 -12.25 0.66
N LEU A 153 5.82 -10.98 1.00
CA LEU A 153 6.36 -10.29 2.17
C LEU A 153 5.72 -10.74 3.51
N SER A 154 4.83 -11.73 3.52
CA SER A 154 3.99 -12.12 4.67
C SER A 154 2.97 -11.05 5.10
N GLY A 155 2.60 -10.16 4.18
CA GLY A 155 1.68 -9.06 4.40
C GLY A 155 2.36 -7.80 4.92
N VAL A 156 1.52 -6.83 5.30
CA VAL A 156 1.96 -5.54 5.84
C VAL A 156 1.64 -5.49 7.34
N PRO A 157 2.58 -5.06 8.20
CA PRO A 157 2.33 -4.98 9.64
C PRO A 157 1.28 -3.93 10.02
N PRO A 158 0.65 -4.02 11.22
CA PRO A 158 -0.45 -3.15 11.61
C PRO A 158 -0.11 -1.66 11.74
N ASN A 159 1.17 -1.32 11.88
CA ASN A 159 1.68 0.04 11.99
C ASN A 159 2.09 0.66 10.65
N ALA A 160 1.83 0.01 9.52
CA ALA A 160 2.07 0.56 8.20
C ALA A 160 0.85 1.35 7.69
N ALA A 161 1.10 2.44 6.99
CA ALA A 161 0.06 3.22 6.35
C ALA A 161 -0.29 2.63 4.97
N MET A 162 -1.24 1.69 4.98
CA MET A 162 -1.69 0.94 3.80
C MET A 162 -2.46 1.79 2.77
N ASP A 163 -2.89 2.98 3.15
CA ASP A 163 -3.69 3.90 2.33
C ASP A 163 -2.85 4.85 1.46
N ARG A 164 -1.53 4.91 1.67
CA ARG A 164 -0.60 5.84 1.03
C ARG A 164 0.74 5.20 0.68
N ILE A 165 0.70 3.95 0.22
CA ILE A 165 1.88 3.28 -0.33
C ILE A 165 2.33 4.05 -1.58
N GLN A 166 3.64 4.21 -1.76
CA GLN A 166 4.20 4.89 -2.92
C GLN A 166 4.92 3.87 -3.79
N LEU A 167 4.62 3.88 -5.09
CA LEU A 167 5.35 3.14 -6.11
C LEU A 167 6.00 4.14 -7.07
N ARG A 168 7.33 4.15 -7.12
CA ARG A 168 8.12 4.92 -8.07
C ARG A 168 8.57 4.02 -9.21
N ARG A 169 8.15 4.33 -10.43
CA ARG A 169 8.55 3.63 -11.66
C ARG A 169 9.96 4.06 -12.09
N ALA A 170 10.58 3.28 -12.96
CA ALA A 170 11.88 3.60 -13.55
C ALA A 170 11.89 4.88 -14.39
N ASP A 171 10.74 5.31 -14.93
CA ASP A 171 10.57 6.58 -15.65
C ASP A 171 10.46 7.81 -14.73
N GLY A 172 10.49 7.60 -13.41
CA GLY A 172 10.38 8.64 -12.39
C GLY A 172 8.94 8.95 -11.96
N SER A 173 7.92 8.38 -12.62
CA SER A 173 6.53 8.54 -12.19
C SER A 173 6.29 7.91 -10.83
N THR A 174 5.49 8.59 -10.00
CA THR A 174 5.15 8.13 -8.64
C THR A 174 3.66 7.93 -8.53
N ILE A 175 3.26 6.72 -8.17
CA ILE A 175 1.87 6.29 -8.04
C ILE A 175 1.56 6.10 -6.56
N HIS A 176 0.51 6.75 -6.08
CA HIS A 176 0.00 6.56 -4.73
C HIS A 176 -1.05 5.45 -4.73
N ILE A 177 -0.90 4.50 -3.84
CA ILE A 177 -1.67 3.26 -3.82
C ILE A 177 -2.36 3.12 -2.47
N ASN A 178 -3.67 2.90 -2.51
CA ASN A 178 -4.46 2.55 -1.36
C ASN A 178 -4.72 1.04 -1.34
N LEU A 179 -3.87 0.31 -0.62
CA LEU A 179 -3.95 -1.13 -0.50
C LEU A 179 -5.25 -1.59 0.19
N LEU A 180 -5.83 -0.77 1.07
CA LEU A 180 -7.09 -1.12 1.74
C LEU A 180 -8.23 -1.28 0.74
N LYS A 181 -8.25 -0.45 -0.31
CA LYS A 181 -9.24 -0.59 -1.39
C LYS A 181 -9.03 -1.87 -2.20
N ILE A 182 -7.78 -2.20 -2.51
CA ILE A 182 -7.40 -3.42 -3.23
C ILE A 182 -7.85 -4.66 -2.45
N ILE A 183 -7.54 -4.71 -1.15
CA ILE A 183 -7.97 -5.79 -0.24
C ILE A 183 -9.50 -5.84 -0.12
N GLY A 184 -10.16 -4.68 -0.14
CA GLY A 184 -11.62 -4.54 -0.13
C GLY A 184 -12.34 -4.96 -1.42
N GLY A 185 -11.61 -5.45 -2.44
CA GLY A 185 -12.18 -5.95 -3.69
C GLY A 185 -12.11 -4.97 -4.87
N ALA A 186 -11.50 -3.80 -4.70
CA ALA A 186 -11.20 -2.90 -5.82
C ALA A 186 -9.99 -3.43 -6.63
N ILE A 187 -10.19 -4.55 -7.33
CA ILE A 187 -9.17 -5.20 -8.17
C ILE A 187 -8.62 -4.23 -9.23
N THR A 188 -9.42 -3.23 -9.62
CA THR A 188 -9.02 -2.19 -10.57
C THR A 188 -7.85 -1.32 -10.10
N GLU A 189 -7.54 -1.32 -8.81
CA GLU A 189 -6.40 -0.59 -8.24
C GLU A 189 -5.17 -1.50 -8.01
N ASN A 190 -5.24 -2.80 -8.33
CA ASN A 190 -4.12 -3.74 -8.14
C ASN A 190 -3.08 -3.61 -9.25
N ILE A 191 -2.04 -2.82 -8.98
CA ILE A 191 -1.01 -2.47 -9.96
C ILE A 191 -0.13 -3.67 -10.31
N ILE A 192 0.13 -3.85 -11.60
CA ILE A 192 1.15 -4.78 -12.13
C ILE A 192 2.53 -4.12 -12.01
N LEU A 193 3.46 -4.83 -11.38
CA LEU A 193 4.84 -4.39 -11.15
C LEU A 193 5.69 -4.56 -12.41
N ASP A 194 6.68 -3.70 -12.54
CA ASP A 194 7.73 -3.83 -13.54
C ASP A 194 9.13 -3.81 -12.91
N ALA A 195 10.11 -4.31 -13.65
CA ALA A 195 11.50 -4.30 -13.23
C ALA A 195 11.99 -2.86 -13.06
N GLY A 196 12.60 -2.59 -11.91
CA GLY A 196 13.06 -1.26 -11.53
C GLY A 196 12.06 -0.45 -10.70
N ASP A 197 10.86 -0.97 -10.44
CA ASP A 197 9.94 -0.31 -9.51
C ASP A 197 10.56 -0.24 -8.10
N GLU A 198 10.33 0.88 -7.43
CA GLU A 198 10.63 1.09 -6.02
C GLU A 198 9.34 1.32 -5.25
N ILE A 199 9.14 0.52 -4.21
CA ILE A 199 7.92 0.49 -3.42
C ILE A 199 8.29 0.92 -2.01
N TYR A 200 7.70 2.03 -1.57
CA TYR A 200 7.86 2.57 -0.23
C TYR A 200 6.56 2.42 0.55
N ILE A 201 6.62 1.69 1.66
CA ILE A 201 5.49 1.46 2.57
C ILE A 201 5.71 2.30 3.83
N PRO A 202 5.13 3.50 3.93
CA PRO A 202 5.34 4.37 5.09
C PRO A 202 4.77 3.76 6.37
N ALA A 203 5.33 4.16 7.51
CA ALA A 203 4.70 3.90 8.80
C ALA A 203 3.45 4.78 8.94
N VAL A 204 2.51 4.37 9.77
CA VAL A 204 1.49 5.28 10.28
C VAL A 204 2.22 6.33 11.11
N ASP A 205 2.28 7.55 10.58
CA ASP A 205 2.81 8.67 11.33
C ASP A 205 1.87 8.95 12.51
N VAL A 206 2.35 8.71 13.73
CA VAL A 206 1.62 9.00 14.96
C VAL A 206 1.46 10.51 15.13
N ALA A 207 2.24 11.36 14.46
CA ALA A 207 2.05 12.81 14.49
C ALA A 207 0.79 13.22 13.70
N GLU A 208 0.53 12.56 12.57
CA GLU A 208 -0.58 12.86 11.66
C GLU A 208 -1.85 12.03 11.91
N ASN A 209 -1.74 10.79 12.38
CA ASN A 209 -2.86 9.87 12.57
C ASN A 209 -2.91 9.35 14.02
N LYS A 210 -3.51 10.14 14.90
CA LYS A 210 -3.59 9.84 16.34
C LYS A 210 -4.97 10.07 16.92
N ILE A 211 -5.18 9.47 18.07
CA ILE A 211 -6.25 9.79 18.99
C ILE A 211 -5.64 10.13 20.36
N LEU A 212 -6.31 10.98 21.12
CA LEU A 212 -5.95 11.27 22.51
C LEU A 212 -6.95 10.55 23.42
N ILE A 213 -6.46 9.71 24.32
CA ILE A 213 -7.30 9.04 25.32
C ILE A 213 -6.93 9.56 26.71
N PHE A 214 -7.90 10.05 27.47
CA PHE A 214 -7.65 10.62 28.80
C PHE A 214 -8.89 10.55 29.71
N GLY A 215 -8.70 10.90 30.98
CA GLY A 215 -9.69 10.71 32.04
C GLY A 215 -9.45 9.39 32.79
N GLU A 216 -10.54 8.72 33.19
CA GLU A 216 -10.52 7.49 33.99
C GLU A 216 -10.23 6.23 33.16
N VAL A 217 -9.08 6.25 32.48
CA VAL A 217 -8.45 5.10 31.83
C VAL A 217 -7.15 4.73 32.54
N LYS A 218 -6.70 3.48 32.41
CA LYS A 218 -5.47 3.05 33.11
C LYS A 218 -4.21 3.69 32.53
N LYS A 219 -4.15 3.83 31.21
CA LYS A 219 -3.01 4.44 30.50
C LYS A 219 -3.50 5.60 29.62
N PRO A 220 -3.65 6.82 30.16
CA PRO A 220 -3.97 7.99 29.33
C PRO A 220 -2.77 8.36 28.45
N GLY A 221 -3.02 8.90 27.26
CA GLY A 221 -1.97 9.33 26.34
C GLY A 221 -2.42 9.43 24.88
N LEU A 222 -1.45 9.74 24.02
CA LEU A 222 -1.61 9.70 22.55
C LEU A 222 -1.42 8.28 22.06
N TYR A 223 -2.31 7.85 21.17
CA TYR A 223 -2.28 6.52 20.57
C TYR A 223 -2.35 6.63 19.05
N PRO A 224 -1.63 5.75 18.32
CA PRO A 224 -1.73 5.69 16.87
C PRO A 224 -3.14 5.27 16.46
N ARG A 225 -3.73 5.99 15.49
CA ARG A 225 -5.00 5.62 14.89
C ARG A 225 -4.76 4.73 13.68
N ARG A 226 -5.26 3.49 13.75
CA ARG A 226 -5.35 2.59 12.59
C ARG A 226 -6.72 2.71 11.90
N HIS A 227 -6.80 2.30 10.65
CA HIS A 227 -8.08 2.23 9.94
C HIS A 227 -9.05 1.29 10.67
N GLY A 228 -10.33 1.67 10.75
CA GLY A 228 -11.35 0.86 11.44
C GLY A 228 -11.31 0.92 12.98
N LEU A 229 -10.44 1.73 13.59
CA LEU A 229 -10.32 1.79 15.05
C LEU A 229 -11.61 2.27 15.71
N THR A 230 -12.15 1.49 16.63
CA THR A 230 -13.38 1.83 17.36
C THR A 230 -13.12 2.33 18.78
N LEU A 231 -14.14 2.91 19.41
CA LEU A 231 -14.09 3.36 20.79
C LEU A 231 -13.67 2.24 21.75
N LEU A 232 -14.19 1.02 21.55
CA LEU A 232 -13.83 -0.13 22.38
C LEU A 232 -12.36 -0.51 22.21
N ASP A 233 -11.85 -0.51 20.96
CA ASP A 233 -10.44 -0.80 20.68
C ASP A 233 -9.53 0.22 21.38
N ALA A 234 -9.88 1.50 21.31
CA ALA A 234 -9.13 2.58 21.95
C ALA A 234 -9.07 2.39 23.48
N ILE A 235 -10.19 2.07 24.13
CA ILE A 235 -10.19 1.78 25.57
C ILE A 235 -9.35 0.53 25.88
N GLY A 236 -9.35 -0.48 25.01
CA GLY A 236 -8.46 -1.64 25.14
C GLY A 236 -6.98 -1.26 25.04
N MET A 237 -6.61 -0.39 24.09
CA MET A 237 -5.25 0.14 23.94
C MET A 237 -4.78 0.91 25.18
N ALA A 238 -5.71 1.59 25.86
CA ALA A 238 -5.48 2.28 27.13
C ALA A 238 -5.49 1.36 28.37
N ASP A 239 -5.44 0.04 28.17
CA ASP A 239 -5.44 -1.01 29.20
C ASP A 239 -6.74 -1.04 30.05
N GLY A 240 -7.83 -0.56 29.44
CA GLY A 240 -9.15 -0.47 30.04
C GLY A 240 -9.37 0.81 30.84
N TYR A 241 -10.47 0.81 31.60
CA TYR A 241 -10.90 1.93 32.45
C TYR A 241 -10.56 1.69 33.93
N THR A 242 -10.52 2.78 34.71
CA THR A 242 -10.34 2.69 36.17
C THR A 242 -11.66 2.34 36.86
N ILE A 243 -11.60 1.96 38.14
CA ILE A 243 -12.80 1.70 38.95
C ILE A 243 -13.70 2.93 39.17
N TYR A 244 -13.18 4.14 38.91
CA TYR A 244 -13.92 5.39 39.09
C TYR A 244 -14.60 5.87 37.80
N ALA A 245 -14.43 5.14 36.70
CA ALA A 245 -14.95 5.53 35.40
C ALA A 245 -16.50 5.49 35.33
N VAL A 246 -17.10 6.58 34.86
CA VAL A 246 -18.52 6.66 34.51
C VAL A 246 -18.71 6.33 33.04
N LEU A 247 -18.72 5.02 32.75
CA LEU A 247 -18.79 4.47 31.39
C LEU A 247 -20.02 4.91 30.58
N SER A 248 -21.13 5.28 31.23
CA SER A 248 -22.36 5.72 30.53
C SER A 248 -22.23 7.09 29.88
N ASN A 249 -21.21 7.86 30.25
CA ASN A 249 -20.96 9.23 29.83
C ASN A 249 -19.58 9.33 29.16
N THR A 250 -19.15 8.31 28.42
CA THR A 250 -17.91 8.42 27.66
C THR A 250 -18.15 9.35 26.48
N ALA A 251 -17.23 10.24 26.17
CA ALA A 251 -17.38 11.14 25.02
C ALA A 251 -16.24 10.98 24.03
N VAL A 252 -16.60 11.04 22.75
CA VAL A 252 -15.68 11.27 21.64
C VAL A 252 -15.88 12.72 21.20
N ILE A 253 -14.85 13.52 21.34
CA ILE A 253 -14.82 14.92 20.94
C ILE A 253 -14.12 14.96 19.59
N ARG A 254 -14.83 15.41 18.56
CA ARG A 254 -14.37 15.43 17.18
C ARG A 254 -14.41 16.86 16.64
N THR A 255 -13.33 17.29 16.01
CA THR A 255 -13.29 18.60 15.35
C THR A 255 -13.39 18.41 13.84
N VAL A 256 -14.49 18.87 13.25
CA VAL A 256 -14.72 18.87 11.80
C VAL A 256 -14.96 20.31 11.37
N ASN A 257 -14.00 20.90 10.65
CA ASN A 257 -14.08 22.22 10.00
C ASN A 257 -14.86 23.31 10.78
N PRO A 258 -14.16 24.29 11.37
CA PRO A 258 -13.78 24.42 12.79
C PRO A 258 -14.84 24.06 13.88
N GLN A 259 -15.87 23.27 13.58
CA GLN A 259 -16.88 22.90 14.57
C GLN A 259 -16.44 21.69 15.42
N THR A 260 -16.58 21.80 16.73
CA THR A 260 -16.34 20.70 17.67
C THR A 260 -17.68 20.03 17.99
N GLU A 261 -17.78 18.75 17.64
CA GLU A 261 -18.90 17.88 17.97
C GLU A 261 -18.55 16.99 19.16
N VAL A 262 -19.51 16.76 20.05
CA VAL A 262 -19.37 15.84 21.19
C VAL A 262 -20.33 14.67 21.01
N ILE A 263 -19.77 13.49 20.74
CA ILE A 263 -20.52 12.26 20.55
C ILE A 263 -20.45 11.46 21.84
N VAL A 264 -21.56 11.38 22.56
CA VAL A 264 -21.64 10.66 23.84
C VAL A 264 -21.95 9.19 23.58
N ALA A 265 -21.11 8.30 24.10
CA ALA A 265 -21.28 6.86 24.06
C ALA A 265 -21.48 6.26 25.46
N ASN A 266 -22.37 5.28 25.52
CA ASN A 266 -22.59 4.48 26.72
C ASN A 266 -21.78 3.18 26.64
N LEU A 267 -20.50 3.24 27.05
CA LEU A 267 -19.61 2.08 27.12
C LEU A 267 -20.16 0.96 28.02
N LYS A 268 -20.95 1.31 29.05
CA LYS A 268 -21.57 0.31 29.92
C LYS A 268 -22.57 -0.57 29.14
N ARG A 269 -23.38 0.04 28.26
CA ARG A 269 -24.29 -0.68 27.38
C ARG A 269 -23.53 -1.50 26.34
N LEU A 270 -22.48 -0.92 25.76
CA LEU A 270 -21.62 -1.62 24.79
C LEU A 270 -21.06 -2.92 25.40
N ILE A 271 -20.40 -2.81 26.54
CA ILE A 271 -19.70 -3.93 27.18
C ILE A 271 -20.66 -4.95 27.79
N LYS A 272 -21.71 -4.49 28.50
CA LYS A 272 -22.60 -5.42 29.25
C LYS A 272 -23.74 -5.97 28.42
N LYS A 273 -24.20 -5.25 27.40
CA LYS A 273 -25.37 -5.62 26.60
C LYS A 273 -25.04 -5.89 25.13
N GLY A 274 -23.77 -5.76 24.71
CA GLY A 274 -23.38 -5.95 23.32
C GLY A 274 -23.96 -4.91 22.37
N ASP A 275 -24.29 -3.71 22.86
CA ASP A 275 -24.93 -2.67 22.07
C ASP A 275 -23.93 -1.96 21.16
N ILE A 276 -23.72 -2.53 19.96
CA ILE A 276 -22.72 -2.07 18.97
C ILE A 276 -22.99 -0.64 18.49
N SER A 277 -24.22 -0.13 18.60
CA SER A 277 -24.55 1.27 18.25
C SER A 277 -23.75 2.30 19.06
N GLN A 278 -23.23 1.90 20.22
CA GLN A 278 -22.41 2.72 21.10
C GLN A 278 -20.91 2.64 20.75
N ASN A 279 -20.51 1.76 19.82
CA ASN A 279 -19.11 1.59 19.43
C ASN A 279 -18.75 2.52 18.27
N ILE A 280 -18.41 3.76 18.61
CA ILE A 280 -18.11 4.81 17.64
C ILE A 280 -16.84 4.46 16.86
N LEU A 281 -16.91 4.60 15.53
CA LEU A 281 -15.72 4.58 14.67
C LEU A 281 -14.94 5.88 14.83
N LEU A 282 -13.66 5.77 15.18
CA LEU A 282 -12.82 6.92 15.51
C LEU A 282 -12.17 7.53 14.26
N ALA A 283 -12.22 8.85 14.21
CA ALA A 283 -11.57 9.67 13.19
C ALA A 283 -10.21 10.16 13.69
N ASN A 284 -9.46 10.75 12.76
CA ASN A 284 -8.18 11.35 13.08
C ASN A 284 -8.33 12.53 14.03
N ASN A 285 -7.44 12.64 15.00
CA ASN A 285 -7.42 13.65 16.07
C ASN A 285 -8.66 13.62 16.98
N ASP A 286 -9.43 12.53 16.99
CA ASP A 286 -10.49 12.33 17.97
C ASP A 286 -9.90 12.31 19.39
N ILE A 287 -10.64 12.93 20.32
CA ILE A 287 -10.31 13.00 21.73
C ILE A 287 -11.33 12.17 22.50
N ILE A 288 -10.88 11.10 23.16
CA ILE A 288 -11.71 10.19 23.94
C ILE A 288 -11.59 10.56 25.41
N TYR A 289 -12.71 10.92 26.02
CA TYR A 289 -12.78 11.25 27.42
C TYR A 289 -13.65 10.26 28.20
N VAL A 290 -13.06 9.65 29.24
CA VAL A 290 -13.79 8.82 30.20
C VAL A 290 -13.93 9.60 31.51
N PRO A 291 -15.13 10.09 31.87
CA PRO A 291 -15.27 10.93 33.05
C PRO A 291 -15.27 10.13 34.36
N ARG A 292 -14.88 10.80 35.44
CA ARG A 292 -14.99 10.30 36.82
C ARG A 292 -16.36 10.52 37.45
N SER A 293 -17.18 11.39 36.86
CA SER A 293 -18.52 11.76 37.34
C SER A 293 -19.48 11.96 36.17
N LYS A 294 -20.79 11.87 36.41
CA LYS A 294 -21.77 12.20 35.37
C LYS A 294 -21.64 13.66 34.96
N ILE A 295 -21.68 13.91 33.66
CA ILE A 295 -21.69 15.24 33.07
C ILE A 295 -23.13 15.58 32.71
N GLY A 296 -23.62 16.69 33.26
CA GLY A 296 -24.97 17.20 32.99
C GLY A 296 -25.05 17.92 31.65
N ASP A 297 -24.10 18.82 31.38
CA ASP A 297 -24.03 19.58 30.13
C ASP A 297 -22.64 19.42 29.50
N TRP A 298 -22.61 18.75 28.35
CA TRP A 298 -21.39 18.50 27.60
C TRP A 298 -20.83 19.74 26.92
N ASN A 299 -21.68 20.66 26.47
CA ASN A 299 -21.24 21.88 25.81
C ASN A 299 -20.47 22.75 26.80
N ILE A 300 -21.00 22.91 28.02
CA ILE A 300 -20.33 23.67 29.09
C ILE A 300 -19.02 22.98 29.50
N PHE A 301 -19.04 21.65 29.66
CA PHE A 301 -17.85 20.91 30.03
C PHE A 301 -16.72 21.10 29.02
N ILE A 302 -16.99 20.92 27.72
CA ILE A 302 -16.00 21.09 26.66
C ILE A 302 -15.47 22.52 26.60
N GLN A 303 -16.33 23.55 26.71
CA GLN A 303 -15.85 24.93 26.69
C GLN A 303 -14.83 25.23 27.79
N LYS A 304 -14.98 24.64 28.98
CA LYS A 304 -14.06 24.86 30.10
C LYS A 304 -12.69 24.21 29.92
N ILE A 305 -12.64 23.09 29.21
CA ILE A 305 -11.42 22.28 29.04
C ILE A 305 -10.80 22.43 27.64
N LYS A 306 -11.52 23.06 26.71
CA LYS A 306 -11.05 23.32 25.34
C LYS A 306 -9.67 23.97 25.30
N PRO A 307 -9.33 24.99 26.12
CA PRO A 307 -7.98 25.57 26.11
C PRO A 307 -6.88 24.55 26.45
N THR A 308 -7.17 23.62 27.38
CA THR A 308 -6.24 22.56 27.74
C THR A 308 -6.05 21.57 26.59
N PHE A 309 -7.10 21.26 25.84
CA PHE A 309 -6.99 20.41 24.65
C PHE A 309 -6.24 21.07 23.53
N GLU A 310 -6.44 22.36 23.27
CA GLU A 310 -5.71 23.08 22.24
C GLU A 310 -4.20 23.06 22.53
N LEU A 311 -3.80 23.15 23.81
CA LEU A 311 -2.40 23.03 24.23
C LEU A 311 -1.84 21.61 24.00
N LEU A 312 -2.60 20.56 24.32
CA LEU A 312 -2.20 19.16 24.14
C LEU A 312 -2.20 18.71 22.67
N ALA A 313 -3.01 19.36 21.84
CA ALA A 313 -3.13 19.11 20.40
C ALA A 313 -2.06 19.82 19.58
N LEU A 314 -1.25 20.71 20.18
CA LEU A 314 -0.14 21.35 19.49
C LEU A 314 0.82 20.28 18.93
N PRO A 315 1.33 20.46 17.70
CA PRO A 315 2.38 19.61 17.18
C PRO A 315 3.55 19.63 18.17
N LEU A 316 4.06 18.45 18.58
CA LEU A 316 5.24 18.35 19.45
C LEU A 316 6.45 19.09 18.87
N SER A 317 6.52 19.27 17.55
CA SER A 317 7.52 20.09 16.87
C SER A 317 7.50 21.56 17.31
N THR A 318 6.32 22.13 17.57
CA THR A 318 6.17 23.54 17.98
C THR A 318 6.79 23.81 19.35
N VAL A 319 6.68 22.85 20.28
CA VAL A 319 7.25 22.97 21.63
C VAL A 319 8.77 22.88 21.61
N ILE A 320 9.33 22.06 20.70
CA ILE A 320 10.79 21.94 20.53
C ILE A 320 11.38 23.22 19.93
N THR A 321 10.70 23.84 18.96
CA THR A 321 11.16 25.10 18.35
C THR A 321 11.14 26.28 19.33
N ILE A 322 10.19 26.33 20.27
CA ILE A 322 10.16 27.39 21.29
C ILE A 322 11.35 27.26 22.26
N ARG A 323 11.70 26.04 22.68
CA ARG A 323 12.89 25.82 23.51
C ARG A 323 14.21 26.18 22.81
N ALA A 324 14.29 25.95 21.50
CA ALA A 324 15.49 26.26 20.71
C ALA A 324 15.67 27.77 20.41
N LEU A 325 14.70 28.62 20.77
CA LEU A 325 14.77 30.08 20.63
C LEU A 325 14.99 30.80 21.98
N GLU A 326 14.97 30.06 23.09
CA GLU A 326 15.26 30.57 24.44
C GLU A 326 16.72 30.33 24.88
N ASP A 327 17.51 29.58 24.10
CA ASP A 327 18.96 29.38 24.24
C ASP A 327 19.73 30.21 23.18
#